data_AF-A0A067TJ28-F1
#
_entry.id   AF-A0A067TJ28-F1
#
_cell.length_a   1.000
_cell.length_b   1.000
_cell.length_c   1.000
_cell.angle_alpha   90.00
_cell.angle_beta   90.00
_cell.angle_gamma   90.00
#
_symmetry.space_group_name_H-M   'P 1'
#
loop_
_entity.id
_entity.type
_entity.pdbx_description
1 polymer ?
#
loop_
_entity_poly.entity_id
_entity_poly.type
_entity_poly.pdbx_seq_one_letter_code
_entity_poly.pdbx_strand_id
1 'polypeptide(L)'
;MTTPSPRARFRLIRLCLQATNNLRDAVTRPRRLATPRKKFALVIGISYKKNKNKNWRLNGSQTDVESVKDLLINTLQFSEEEIVVISDADGTPEKYLPTYSNIMREVEEFVKADERNVDYFLVYSGHSSQRKEVLEAGQRPVEKDGQEEYIIPLDALLDKPDFEEAVVHERIISDKTLNKWLVKRLGKGSQLVALFDSCHSGTMLNLRHIRCNRVGDLMSLVQESARRVFVEPWYARFTKRAAPPPVSRGLGEAPRNLRKRGTQLSSMSHDSIKEHRWTMECPGFCPRTPSAGKSQVICFSACKDEQATLESDGGGTMINAIVQLLKKNQRPSYRDVIFAAREGTFKVKENIKKDLDISSTKKSWRKFIPFYKSCPTPKEENLQNMARMEFDPQLSTLRSLNTKGLLRICDRVSVTTPPVTRNQPTNQPTPTARQITGHQVKFDPLPTRGISSQEFNRRQSLAGRPA
;
A
#
# COMPACT_ATOMS: atom_id res chain seq x y z
N MET A 1 11.83 43.74 44.26
CA MET A 1 12.35 42.89 43.15
C MET A 1 13.86 42.82 43.26
N THR A 2 14.39 41.74 43.81
CA THR A 2 15.84 41.58 44.05
C THR A 2 16.51 41.00 42.82
N THR A 3 17.48 41.71 42.27
CA THR A 3 18.29 41.24 41.13
C THR A 3 19.18 40.06 41.56
N PRO A 4 19.28 38.99 40.76
CA PRO A 4 20.10 37.83 41.13
C PRO A 4 21.59 38.21 41.10
N SER A 5 22.34 37.68 42.08
CA SER A 5 23.75 37.99 42.28
C SER A 5 24.61 37.65 41.05
N PRO A 6 25.75 38.34 40.84
CA PRO A 6 26.62 38.11 39.68
C PRO A 6 27.01 36.64 39.49
N ARG A 7 27.24 35.91 40.59
CA ARG A 7 27.58 34.48 40.56
C ARG A 7 26.44 33.60 40.02
N ALA A 8 25.19 33.95 40.29
CA ALA A 8 24.03 33.22 39.76
C ALA A 8 23.86 33.43 38.25
N ARG A 9 24.13 34.64 37.75
CA ARG A 9 24.12 34.96 36.32
C ARG A 9 25.20 34.20 35.55
N PHE A 10 26.43 34.13 36.07
CA PHE A 10 27.51 33.35 35.44
C PHE A 10 27.21 31.85 35.39
N ARG A 11 26.57 31.29 36.42
CA ARG A 11 26.16 29.87 36.44
C ARG A 11 25.08 29.56 35.41
N LEU A 12 24.13 30.48 35.22
CA LEU A 12 23.07 30.37 34.22
C LEU A 12 23.62 30.46 32.78
N ILE A 13 24.54 31.38 32.53
CA ILE A 13 25.22 31.52 31.22
C ILE A 13 26.02 30.25 30.88
N ARG A 14 26.73 29.69 31.87
CA ARG A 14 27.50 28.44 31.68
C ARG A 14 26.60 27.23 31.39
N LEU A 15 25.44 27.14 32.06
CA LEU A 15 24.44 26.10 31.80
C LEU A 15 23.80 26.25 30.41
N CYS A 16 23.49 27.48 29.99
CA CYS A 16 23.00 27.74 28.63
C CYS A 16 24.04 27.39 27.57
N LEU A 17 25.32 27.75 27.77
CA LEU A 17 26.40 27.42 26.84
C LEU A 17 26.65 25.90 26.73
N GLN A 18 26.58 25.17 27.86
CA GLN A 18 26.66 23.71 27.86
C GLN A 18 25.44 23.07 27.18
N ALA A 19 24.24 23.61 27.38
CA ALA A 19 23.03 23.16 26.69
C ALA A 19 23.13 23.40 25.17
N THR A 20 23.66 24.55 24.72
CA THR A 20 23.84 24.84 23.29
C THR A 20 24.94 23.99 22.64
N ASN A 21 26.00 23.66 23.38
CA ASN A 21 27.05 22.76 22.86
C ASN A 21 26.56 21.31 22.76
N ASN A 22 25.81 20.82 23.77
CA ASN A 22 25.16 19.50 23.69
C ASN A 22 24.12 19.41 22.55
N LEU A 23 23.43 20.52 22.25
CA LEU A 23 22.53 20.59 21.10
C LEU A 23 23.28 20.61 19.77
N ARG A 24 24.44 21.28 19.68
CA ARG A 24 25.31 21.25 18.50
C ARG A 24 25.88 19.85 18.25
N ASP A 25 26.33 19.15 19.30
CA ASP A 25 26.87 17.79 19.21
C ASP A 25 25.79 16.73 18.94
N ALA A 26 24.53 17.00 19.31
CA ALA A 26 23.39 16.16 18.92
C ALA A 26 22.98 16.34 17.45
N VAL A 27 23.26 17.51 16.85
CA VAL A 27 22.95 17.84 15.45
C VAL A 27 24.06 17.38 14.50
N THR A 28 25.30 17.21 14.96
CA THR A 28 26.45 16.78 14.14
C THR A 28 26.72 15.29 14.15
N ARG A 29 25.93 14.45 14.83
CA ARG A 29 26.02 13.01 14.61
C ARG A 29 25.66 12.74 13.15
N PRO A 30 26.59 12.23 12.31
CA PRO A 30 26.24 11.80 10.97
C PRO A 30 25.11 10.79 11.13
N ARG A 31 23.92 11.16 10.66
CA ARG A 31 22.79 10.25 10.52
C ARG A 31 23.36 9.10 9.71
N ARG A 32 23.54 7.92 10.32
CA ARG A 32 24.01 6.72 9.61
C ARG A 32 23.22 6.69 8.30
N LEU A 33 23.93 6.80 7.17
CA LEU A 33 23.32 6.73 5.86
C LEU A 33 22.51 5.44 5.87
N ALA A 34 21.18 5.58 5.89
CA ALA A 34 20.31 4.44 6.00
C ALA A 34 20.59 3.58 4.77
N THR A 35 20.94 2.31 4.99
CA THR A 35 21.08 1.35 3.90
C THR A 35 19.80 1.40 3.07
N PRO A 36 19.90 1.40 1.73
CA PRO A 36 18.73 1.36 0.85
C PRO A 36 17.80 0.22 1.29
N ARG A 37 16.52 0.52 1.49
CA ARG A 37 15.53 -0.51 1.79
C ARG A 37 15.14 -1.17 0.47
N LYS A 38 15.02 -2.50 0.48
CA LYS A 38 14.44 -3.22 -0.66
C LYS A 38 13.02 -2.70 -0.89
N LYS A 39 12.61 -2.65 -2.14
CA LYS A 39 11.25 -2.25 -2.51
C LYS A 39 10.72 -3.19 -3.59
N PHE A 40 9.44 -3.51 -3.49
CA PHE A 40 8.76 -4.37 -4.46
C PHE A 40 7.38 -3.81 -4.74
N ALA A 41 6.93 -3.93 -5.98
CA ALA A 41 5.61 -3.51 -6.41
C ALA A 41 4.86 -4.66 -7.08
N LEU A 42 3.58 -4.79 -6.75
CA LEU A 42 2.64 -5.68 -7.43
C LEU A 42 1.49 -4.83 -7.95
N VAL A 43 1.26 -4.87 -9.26
CA VAL A 43 0.22 -4.09 -9.94
C VAL A 43 -0.72 -5.07 -10.63
N ILE A 44 -1.98 -5.09 -10.22
CA ILE A 44 -3.00 -5.99 -10.75
C ILE A 44 -4.10 -5.14 -11.39
N GLY A 45 -4.33 -5.31 -12.70
CA GLY A 45 -5.39 -4.61 -13.43
C GLY A 45 -6.21 -5.54 -14.30
N ILE A 46 -7.51 -5.61 -14.07
CA ILE A 46 -8.39 -6.56 -14.76
C ILE A 46 -9.51 -5.79 -15.46
N SER A 47 -9.50 -5.82 -16.79
CA SER A 47 -10.48 -5.16 -17.65
C SER A 47 -11.61 -6.07 -18.14
N TYR A 48 -11.47 -7.39 -18.00
CA TYR A 48 -12.43 -8.39 -18.46
C TYR A 48 -12.79 -8.25 -19.95
N LYS A 49 -11.86 -7.72 -20.79
CA LYS A 49 -12.15 -7.31 -22.18
C LYS A 49 -12.72 -8.44 -23.04
N LYS A 50 -12.35 -9.68 -22.72
CA LYS A 50 -12.75 -10.90 -23.43
C LYS A 50 -14.13 -11.44 -23.00
N ASN A 51 -14.72 -10.95 -21.91
CA ASN A 51 -16.05 -11.39 -21.47
C ASN A 51 -17.11 -10.97 -22.50
N LYS A 52 -18.04 -11.86 -22.84
CA LYS A 52 -19.08 -11.61 -23.86
C LYS A 52 -20.10 -10.58 -23.38
N ASN A 53 -20.40 -10.57 -22.09
CA ASN A 53 -21.29 -9.59 -21.50
C ASN A 53 -20.50 -8.30 -21.24
N LYS A 54 -20.81 -7.27 -22.04
CA LYS A 54 -20.11 -5.98 -22.04
C LYS A 54 -20.25 -5.21 -20.73
N ASN A 55 -21.27 -5.52 -19.91
CA ASN A 55 -21.47 -4.86 -18.61
C ASN A 55 -20.36 -5.18 -17.61
N TRP A 56 -19.62 -6.27 -17.83
CA TRP A 56 -18.49 -6.66 -17.01
C TRP A 56 -17.18 -5.99 -17.40
N ARG A 57 -17.10 -5.41 -18.59
CA ARG A 57 -15.85 -4.86 -19.11
C ARG A 57 -15.53 -3.54 -18.42
N LEU A 58 -14.26 -3.40 -18.04
CA LEU A 58 -13.69 -2.19 -17.48
C LEU A 58 -12.70 -1.55 -18.46
N ASN A 59 -12.96 -0.31 -18.83
CA ASN A 59 -12.18 0.53 -19.73
C ASN A 59 -10.97 1.20 -19.04
N GLY A 60 -11.01 1.43 -17.72
CA GLY A 60 -10.03 2.22 -16.98
C GLY A 60 -8.86 1.41 -16.40
N SER A 61 -9.06 0.13 -16.10
CA SER A 61 -8.06 -0.67 -15.35
C SER A 61 -6.70 -0.78 -16.04
N GLN A 62 -6.64 -0.88 -17.38
CA GLN A 62 -5.34 -0.91 -18.07
C GLN A 62 -4.64 0.45 -18.03
N THR A 63 -5.38 1.56 -18.12
CA THR A 63 -4.83 2.91 -17.98
C THR A 63 -4.28 3.14 -16.58
N ASP A 64 -4.91 2.58 -15.55
CA ASP A 64 -4.38 2.60 -14.17
C ASP A 64 -3.05 1.85 -14.07
N VAL A 65 -2.98 0.63 -14.63
CA VAL A 65 -1.76 -0.19 -14.66
C VAL A 65 -0.61 0.56 -15.32
N GLU A 66 -0.85 1.14 -16.51
CA GLU A 66 0.15 1.90 -17.25
C GLU A 66 0.62 3.14 -16.46
N SER A 67 -0.33 3.89 -15.89
CA SER A 67 -0.03 5.10 -15.11
C SER A 67 0.78 4.79 -13.86
N VAL A 68 0.49 3.68 -13.19
CA VAL A 68 1.22 3.23 -12.00
C VAL A 68 2.60 2.69 -12.37
N LYS A 69 2.72 1.91 -13.45
CA LYS A 69 4.02 1.42 -13.92
C LYS A 69 4.95 2.58 -14.27
N ASP A 70 4.43 3.59 -14.98
CA ASP A 70 5.16 4.83 -15.29
C ASP A 70 5.59 5.58 -14.02
N LEU A 71 4.69 5.74 -13.04
CA LEU A 71 5.04 6.33 -11.74
C LEU A 71 6.18 5.56 -11.05
N LEU A 72 6.07 4.23 -10.98
CA LEU A 72 7.03 3.38 -10.28
C LEU A 72 8.43 3.51 -10.87
N ILE A 73 8.55 3.41 -12.20
CA ILE A 73 9.83 3.46 -12.90
C ILE A 73 10.36 4.89 -12.94
N ASN A 74 9.60 5.81 -13.53
CA ASN A 74 10.14 7.12 -13.89
C ASN A 74 10.20 8.11 -12.70
N THR A 75 9.32 7.95 -11.70
CA THR A 75 9.27 8.86 -10.55
C THR A 75 9.85 8.22 -9.29
N LEU A 76 9.43 7.01 -8.95
CA LEU A 76 9.81 6.32 -7.71
C LEU A 76 11.06 5.41 -7.87
N GLN A 77 11.62 5.35 -9.08
CA GLN A 77 12.91 4.73 -9.39
C GLN A 77 12.95 3.23 -9.07
N PHE A 78 11.81 2.54 -9.21
CA PHE A 78 11.78 1.07 -9.19
C PHE A 78 12.42 0.53 -10.45
N SER A 79 13.22 -0.52 -10.33
CA SER A 79 13.68 -1.27 -11.50
C SER A 79 12.59 -2.23 -11.98
N GLU A 80 12.69 -2.72 -13.21
CA GLU A 80 11.65 -3.60 -13.77
C GLU A 80 11.54 -4.93 -13.01
N GLU A 81 12.66 -5.45 -12.50
CA GLU A 81 12.69 -6.66 -11.69
C GLU A 81 12.07 -6.49 -10.29
N GLU A 82 11.89 -5.26 -9.82
CA GLU A 82 11.18 -4.95 -8.58
C GLU A 82 9.66 -4.84 -8.78
N ILE A 83 9.17 -4.91 -10.03
CA ILE A 83 7.76 -4.71 -10.37
C ILE A 83 7.18 -5.95 -11.05
N VAL A 84 6.14 -6.51 -10.44
CA VAL A 84 5.30 -7.52 -11.08
C VAL A 84 4.00 -6.88 -11.54
N VAL A 85 3.64 -7.10 -12.81
CA VAL A 85 2.37 -6.67 -13.39
C VAL A 85 1.56 -7.89 -13.79
N ILE A 86 0.35 -8.00 -13.24
CA ILE A 86 -0.67 -8.95 -13.69
C ILE A 86 -1.78 -8.16 -14.38
N SER A 87 -2.05 -8.44 -15.65
CA SER A 87 -3.16 -7.80 -16.36
C SER A 87 -3.69 -8.61 -17.54
N ASP A 88 -4.87 -8.25 -18.04
CA ASP A 88 -5.48 -8.82 -19.24
C ASP A 88 -5.32 -7.89 -20.46
N ALA A 89 -4.27 -7.07 -20.48
CA ALA A 89 -3.88 -6.31 -21.67
C ALA A 89 -3.51 -7.26 -22.82
N ASP A 90 -3.72 -6.80 -24.06
CA ASP A 90 -3.38 -7.56 -25.25
C ASP A 90 -1.87 -7.83 -25.28
N GLY A 91 -1.48 -9.08 -25.53
CA GLY A 91 -0.09 -9.52 -25.52
C GLY A 91 0.48 -9.90 -24.14
N THR A 92 -0.32 -9.84 -23.06
CA THR A 92 0.15 -10.28 -21.74
C THR A 92 0.49 -11.78 -21.75
N PRO A 93 1.70 -12.19 -21.31
CA PRO A 93 2.07 -13.60 -21.20
C PRO A 93 1.13 -14.38 -20.28
N GLU A 94 0.89 -15.66 -20.58
CA GLU A 94 -0.06 -16.50 -19.85
C GLU A 94 0.18 -16.53 -18.33
N LYS A 95 1.45 -16.56 -17.90
CA LYS A 95 1.84 -16.52 -16.48
C LYS A 95 1.45 -15.22 -15.76
N TYR A 96 1.20 -14.13 -16.47
CA TYR A 96 0.82 -12.82 -15.92
C TYR A 96 -0.64 -12.45 -16.24
N LEU A 97 -1.43 -13.39 -16.77
CA LEU A 97 -2.88 -13.20 -16.86
C LEU A 97 -3.51 -13.22 -15.45
N PRO A 98 -4.55 -12.41 -15.19
CA PRO A 98 -5.20 -12.27 -13.88
C PRO A 98 -6.12 -13.44 -13.53
N THR A 99 -5.65 -14.68 -13.67
CA THR A 99 -6.35 -15.86 -13.15
C THR A 99 -6.18 -15.94 -11.63
N TYR A 100 -7.07 -16.66 -10.96
CA TYR A 100 -6.99 -16.95 -9.53
C TYR A 100 -5.62 -17.51 -9.15
N SER A 101 -5.14 -18.51 -9.89
CA SER A 101 -3.85 -19.17 -9.62
C SER A 101 -2.66 -18.21 -9.75
N ASN A 102 -2.65 -17.34 -10.77
CA ASN A 102 -1.56 -16.41 -11.00
C ASN A 102 -1.56 -15.28 -9.96
N ILE A 103 -2.73 -14.71 -9.64
CA ILE A 103 -2.84 -13.68 -8.60
C ILE A 103 -2.42 -14.25 -7.25
N MET A 104 -2.89 -15.44 -6.89
CA MET A 104 -2.51 -16.08 -5.63
C MET A 104 -1.01 -16.38 -5.56
N ARG A 105 -0.39 -16.88 -6.65
CA ARG A 105 1.07 -17.09 -6.70
C ARG A 105 1.82 -15.81 -6.35
N GLU A 106 1.50 -14.69 -7.03
CA GLU A 106 2.21 -13.44 -6.76
C GLU A 106 1.90 -12.89 -5.38
N VAL A 107 0.65 -12.96 -4.88
CA VAL A 107 0.29 -12.52 -3.52
C VAL A 107 1.02 -13.32 -2.44
N GLU A 108 1.18 -14.64 -2.63
CA GLU A 108 1.89 -15.53 -1.71
C GLU A 108 3.40 -15.28 -1.69
N GLU A 109 3.99 -14.93 -2.83
CA GLU A 109 5.42 -14.64 -2.97
C GLU A 109 5.79 -13.18 -2.63
N PHE A 110 4.85 -12.25 -2.76
CA PHE A 110 5.08 -10.82 -2.65
C PHE A 110 5.59 -10.41 -1.27
N VAL A 111 4.95 -10.89 -0.18
CA VAL A 111 5.35 -10.57 1.20
C VAL A 111 5.99 -11.78 1.86
N LYS A 112 7.29 -11.66 2.16
CA LYS A 112 8.08 -12.70 2.84
C LYS A 112 8.22 -12.39 4.33
N ALA A 113 7.90 -13.37 5.18
CA ALA A 113 7.78 -13.17 6.63
C ALA A 113 9.12 -12.92 7.35
N ASP A 114 10.20 -13.44 6.78
CA ASP A 114 11.57 -13.30 7.27
C ASP A 114 12.22 -11.97 6.84
N GLU A 115 11.70 -11.30 5.81
CA GLU A 115 12.24 -10.05 5.31
C GLU A 115 11.89 -8.86 6.20
N ARG A 116 12.92 -8.11 6.61
CA ARG A 116 12.77 -6.92 7.47
C ARG A 116 13.12 -5.67 6.71
N ASN A 117 12.46 -4.57 7.08
CA ASN A 117 12.70 -3.25 6.51
C ASN A 117 12.52 -3.19 4.98
N VAL A 118 11.51 -3.88 4.45
CA VAL A 118 11.15 -3.85 3.02
C VAL A 118 9.95 -2.95 2.79
N ASP A 119 9.89 -2.30 1.64
CA ASP A 119 8.82 -1.40 1.23
C ASP A 119 8.01 -2.01 0.09
N TYR A 120 6.79 -2.44 0.38
CA TYR A 120 5.88 -3.06 -0.56
C TYR A 120 4.82 -2.06 -1.06
N PHE A 121 4.59 -2.03 -2.36
CA PHE A 121 3.56 -1.22 -3.00
C PHE A 121 2.60 -2.10 -3.80
N LEU A 122 1.32 -2.12 -3.43
CA LEU A 122 0.29 -2.93 -4.09
C LEU A 122 -0.74 -2.01 -4.75
N VAL A 123 -1.10 -2.29 -6.00
CA VAL A 123 -2.25 -1.66 -6.65
C VAL A 123 -3.16 -2.73 -7.22
N TYR A 124 -4.46 -2.57 -6.98
CA TYR A 124 -5.51 -3.36 -7.60
C TYR A 124 -6.54 -2.44 -8.25
N SER A 125 -6.85 -2.69 -9.53
CA SER A 125 -7.94 -2.06 -10.28
C SER A 125 -8.74 -3.16 -10.99
N GLY A 126 -10.02 -3.31 -10.64
CA GLY A 126 -10.85 -4.42 -11.12
C GLY A 126 -12.17 -4.55 -10.35
N HIS A 127 -12.93 -5.63 -10.60
CA HIS A 127 -14.19 -5.88 -9.89
C HIS A 127 -13.96 -6.52 -8.52
N SER A 128 -14.69 -6.01 -7.54
CA SER A 128 -14.87 -6.66 -6.25
C SER A 128 -16.32 -6.63 -5.82
N SER A 129 -16.68 -7.53 -4.91
CA SER A 129 -18.03 -7.64 -4.37
C SER A 129 -17.98 -8.16 -2.93
N GLN A 130 -19.16 -8.38 -2.37
CA GLN A 130 -19.36 -8.86 -1.01
C GLN A 130 -20.23 -10.09 -1.04
N ARG A 131 -19.97 -11.03 -0.12
CA ARG A 131 -20.85 -12.17 0.15
C ARG A 131 -20.98 -12.36 1.64
N LYS A 132 -21.99 -13.11 2.06
CA LYS A 132 -22.15 -13.45 3.47
C LYS A 132 -20.87 -14.10 3.98
N GLU A 133 -20.39 -13.60 5.11
CA GLU A 133 -19.14 -14.05 5.69
C GLU A 133 -19.16 -15.57 5.92
N VAL A 134 -18.15 -16.27 5.42
CA VAL A 134 -18.01 -17.71 5.64
C VAL A 134 -17.44 -17.93 7.03
N LEU A 135 -18.23 -18.56 7.91
CA LEU A 135 -17.90 -18.82 9.30
C LEU A 135 -17.78 -20.32 9.57
N GLU A 136 -16.77 -20.70 10.34
CA GLU A 136 -16.73 -22.04 10.93
C GLU A 136 -17.65 -22.13 12.15
N ALA A 137 -18.01 -23.36 12.54
CA ALA A 137 -18.87 -23.60 13.70
C ALA A 137 -18.28 -22.95 14.97
N GLY A 138 -19.05 -22.06 15.60
CA GLY A 138 -18.63 -21.35 16.82
C GLY A 138 -17.85 -20.05 16.58
N GLN A 139 -17.56 -19.68 15.33
CA GLN A 139 -17.00 -18.37 15.01
C GLN A 139 -18.09 -17.29 14.95
N ARG A 140 -17.69 -16.06 15.29
CA ARG A 140 -18.52 -14.87 15.09
C ARG A 140 -18.05 -14.15 13.83
N PRO A 141 -18.95 -13.42 13.15
CA PRO A 141 -18.56 -12.51 12.09
C PRO A 141 -17.39 -11.62 12.50
N VAL A 142 -16.39 -11.52 11.63
CA VAL A 142 -15.31 -10.55 11.76
C VAL A 142 -15.82 -9.17 11.38
N GLU A 143 -16.68 -9.11 10.38
CA GLU A 143 -17.21 -7.88 9.83
C GLU A 143 -18.52 -7.47 10.49
N LYS A 144 -18.76 -6.15 10.55
CA LYS A 144 -19.90 -5.59 11.30
C LYS A 144 -21.24 -5.90 10.64
N ASP A 145 -21.26 -5.87 9.32
CA ASP A 145 -22.43 -6.19 8.49
C ASP A 145 -22.56 -7.69 8.22
N GLY A 146 -21.57 -8.50 8.63
CA GLY A 146 -21.52 -9.94 8.39
C GLY A 146 -21.32 -10.31 6.93
N GLN A 147 -20.80 -9.38 6.12
CA GLN A 147 -20.36 -9.61 4.76
C GLN A 147 -18.83 -9.71 4.74
N GLU A 148 -18.25 -10.49 3.84
CA GLU A 148 -16.82 -10.45 3.54
C GLU A 148 -16.60 -9.94 2.12
N GLU A 149 -15.60 -9.09 1.93
CA GLU A 149 -15.20 -8.63 0.60
C GLU A 149 -14.34 -9.65 -0.16
N TYR A 150 -14.42 -9.59 -1.48
CA TYR A 150 -13.52 -10.32 -2.35
C TYR A 150 -13.26 -9.60 -3.68
N ILE A 151 -12.06 -9.80 -4.22
CA ILE A 151 -11.74 -9.45 -5.60
C ILE A 151 -12.11 -10.60 -6.55
N ILE A 152 -12.42 -10.27 -7.81
CA ILE A 152 -12.88 -11.22 -8.83
C ILE A 152 -11.78 -11.42 -9.88
N PRO A 153 -11.02 -12.53 -9.85
CA PRO A 153 -10.11 -12.90 -10.94
C PRO A 153 -10.82 -13.10 -12.28
N LEU A 154 -10.06 -13.05 -13.37
CA LEU A 154 -10.57 -13.17 -14.73
C LEU A 154 -11.29 -14.50 -14.99
N ASP A 155 -10.76 -15.60 -14.46
CA ASP A 155 -11.29 -16.96 -14.58
C ASP A 155 -12.36 -17.31 -13.53
N ALA A 156 -12.67 -16.36 -12.65
CA ALA A 156 -13.80 -16.43 -11.73
C ALA A 156 -15.08 -15.85 -12.35
N LEU A 157 -14.99 -15.17 -13.50
CA LEU A 157 -16.13 -14.50 -14.12
C LEU A 157 -16.59 -15.24 -15.39
N LEU A 158 -17.83 -15.71 -15.38
CA LEU A 158 -18.47 -16.41 -16.49
C LEU A 158 -19.22 -15.45 -17.43
N ASP A 159 -19.50 -15.92 -18.64
CA ASP A 159 -20.33 -15.22 -19.63
C ASP A 159 -21.84 -15.36 -19.29
N LYS A 160 -22.25 -14.86 -18.12
CA LYS A 160 -23.66 -14.86 -17.68
C LYS A 160 -24.22 -13.44 -17.49
N PRO A 161 -25.55 -13.26 -17.61
CA PRO A 161 -26.21 -11.96 -17.43
C PRO A 161 -26.28 -11.54 -15.96
N ASP A 162 -26.58 -12.47 -15.04
CA ASP A 162 -26.79 -12.19 -13.62
C ASP A 162 -25.49 -12.20 -12.82
N PHE A 163 -25.32 -11.20 -11.93
CA PHE A 163 -24.06 -10.99 -11.20
C PHE A 163 -23.69 -12.17 -10.30
N GLU A 164 -24.62 -12.63 -9.47
CA GLU A 164 -24.39 -13.71 -8.52
C GLU A 164 -24.07 -15.03 -9.23
N GLU A 165 -24.73 -15.31 -10.36
CA GLU A 165 -24.47 -16.53 -11.13
C GLU A 165 -23.20 -16.46 -11.97
N ALA A 166 -22.73 -15.27 -12.33
CA ALA A 166 -21.54 -15.08 -13.15
C ALA A 166 -20.26 -15.34 -12.38
N VAL A 167 -20.27 -15.30 -11.04
CA VAL A 167 -19.08 -15.44 -10.21
C VAL A 167 -18.90 -16.88 -9.72
N VAL A 168 -17.77 -17.50 -10.07
CA VAL A 168 -17.33 -18.79 -9.54
C VAL A 168 -16.67 -18.56 -8.18
N HIS A 169 -17.43 -18.76 -7.11
CA HIS A 169 -17.01 -18.44 -5.73
C HIS A 169 -15.78 -19.22 -5.23
N GLU A 170 -15.41 -20.33 -5.85
CA GLU A 170 -14.18 -21.09 -5.55
C GLU A 170 -12.92 -20.42 -6.12
N ARG A 171 -13.08 -19.47 -7.06
CA ARG A 171 -11.99 -18.76 -7.73
C ARG A 171 -11.93 -17.28 -7.36
N ILE A 172 -12.65 -16.85 -6.33
CA ILE A 172 -12.53 -15.49 -5.80
C ILE A 172 -11.43 -15.42 -4.74
N ILE A 173 -10.92 -14.22 -4.47
CA ILE A 173 -9.91 -14.02 -3.43
C ILE A 173 -10.50 -13.09 -2.37
N SER A 174 -10.78 -13.65 -1.19
CA SER A 174 -11.36 -12.90 -0.09
C SER A 174 -10.34 -11.98 0.60
N ASP A 175 -10.85 -10.93 1.20
CA ASP A 175 -10.16 -10.01 2.11
C ASP A 175 -9.41 -10.72 3.26
N LYS A 176 -9.94 -11.82 3.81
CA LYS A 176 -9.29 -12.71 4.78
C LYS A 176 -8.04 -13.35 4.20
N THR A 177 -8.12 -13.82 2.95
CA THR A 177 -6.98 -14.40 2.23
C THR A 177 -5.92 -13.34 1.95
N LEU A 178 -6.32 -12.17 1.47
CA LEU A 178 -5.41 -11.04 1.27
C LEU A 178 -4.75 -10.61 2.60
N ASN A 179 -5.53 -10.49 3.68
CA ASN A 179 -5.00 -10.16 5.01
C ASN A 179 -3.99 -11.20 5.51
N LYS A 180 -4.29 -12.50 5.35
CA LYS A 180 -3.38 -13.60 5.74
C LYS A 180 -2.02 -13.45 5.07
N TRP A 181 -1.99 -13.21 3.77
CA TRP A 181 -0.75 -13.20 3.00
C TRP A 181 -0.02 -11.85 3.02
N LEU A 182 -0.75 -10.74 2.98
CA LEU A 182 -0.17 -9.39 2.84
C LEU A 182 0.02 -8.67 4.18
N VAL A 183 -0.82 -8.93 5.18
CA VAL A 183 -0.83 -8.21 6.46
C VAL A 183 -0.16 -9.03 7.55
N LYS A 184 -0.63 -10.25 7.81
CA LYS A 184 -0.14 -11.10 8.92
C LYS A 184 1.31 -11.55 8.73
N ARG A 185 1.77 -11.69 7.49
CA ARG A 185 3.16 -12.06 7.16
C ARG A 185 4.11 -10.87 7.09
N LEU A 186 3.64 -9.63 7.19
CA LEU A 186 4.51 -8.47 6.98
C LEU A 186 5.62 -8.38 8.05
N GLY A 187 6.87 -8.54 7.61
CA GLY A 187 8.03 -8.59 8.49
C GLY A 187 8.32 -7.29 9.26
N LYS A 188 9.12 -7.39 10.32
CA LYS A 188 9.37 -6.28 11.25
C LYS A 188 10.04 -5.09 10.54
N GLY A 189 9.53 -3.89 10.82
CA GLY A 189 10.00 -2.65 10.22
C GLY A 189 9.64 -2.48 8.75
N SER A 190 9.02 -3.48 8.11
CA SER A 190 8.54 -3.42 6.72
C SER A 190 7.22 -2.64 6.61
N GLN A 191 6.93 -2.12 5.43
CA GLN A 191 5.73 -1.34 5.16
C GLN A 191 5.03 -1.88 3.92
N LEU A 192 3.70 -1.94 3.94
CA LEU A 192 2.86 -2.15 2.78
C LEU A 192 1.98 -0.92 2.56
N VAL A 193 2.03 -0.35 1.36
CA VAL A 193 1.08 0.67 0.89
C VAL A 193 0.26 0.04 -0.23
N ALA A 194 -1.05 -0.04 -0.03
CA ALA A 194 -1.99 -0.63 -0.99
C ALA A 194 -2.99 0.41 -1.51
N LEU A 195 -3.27 0.37 -2.82
CA LEU A 195 -4.34 1.13 -3.47
C LEU A 195 -5.34 0.14 -4.06
N PHE A 196 -6.61 0.23 -3.67
CA PHE A 196 -7.70 -0.56 -4.24
C PHE A 196 -8.72 0.36 -4.91
N ASP A 197 -8.83 0.29 -6.23
CA ASP A 197 -9.84 1.00 -7.02
C ASP A 197 -10.90 -0.01 -7.47
N SER A 198 -11.79 -0.34 -6.53
CA SER A 198 -12.85 -1.32 -6.74
C SER A 198 -14.02 -1.07 -5.78
N CYS A 199 -15.22 -1.53 -6.16
CA CYS A 199 -16.45 -1.33 -5.38
C CYS A 199 -16.42 -2.16 -4.08
N HIS A 200 -16.94 -1.64 -2.96
CA HIS A 200 -16.87 -2.31 -1.66
C HIS A 200 -15.45 -2.50 -1.06
N SER A 201 -14.41 -1.84 -1.56
CA SER A 201 -13.02 -2.06 -1.08
C SER A 201 -12.64 -1.43 0.27
N GLY A 202 -13.60 -0.86 1.01
CA GLY A 202 -13.35 -0.15 2.29
C GLY A 202 -12.58 -0.99 3.32
N THR A 203 -12.84 -2.29 3.33
CA THR A 203 -12.31 -3.28 4.29
C THR A 203 -11.48 -4.40 3.64
N MET A 204 -11.07 -4.26 2.37
CA MET A 204 -10.39 -5.29 1.56
C MET A 204 -9.13 -5.95 2.18
N LEU A 205 -8.47 -5.30 3.15
CA LEU A 205 -7.33 -5.85 3.88
C LEU A 205 -7.62 -6.10 5.38
N ASN A 206 -8.88 -6.06 5.81
CA ASN A 206 -9.32 -6.25 7.19
C ASN A 206 -8.54 -5.40 8.21
N LEU A 207 -8.29 -4.13 7.86
CA LEU A 207 -7.49 -3.22 8.67
C LEU A 207 -8.35 -2.50 9.71
N ARG A 208 -7.86 -2.50 10.96
CA ARG A 208 -8.64 -2.05 12.10
C ARG A 208 -8.92 -0.55 12.12
N HIS A 209 -7.95 0.28 11.71
CA HIS A 209 -8.03 1.72 11.90
C HIS A 209 -8.57 2.42 10.65
N ILE A 210 -9.89 2.61 10.59
CA ILE A 210 -10.58 3.35 9.51
C ILE A 210 -11.12 4.68 10.05
N ARG A 211 -12.04 4.61 11.03
CA ARG A 211 -12.72 5.80 11.58
C ARG A 211 -11.75 6.85 12.15
N CYS A 212 -10.68 6.43 12.82
CA CYS A 212 -9.70 7.36 13.41
C CYS A 212 -8.78 8.04 12.38
N ASN A 213 -8.79 7.56 11.13
CA ASN A 213 -8.02 8.11 10.02
C ASN A 213 -8.86 8.98 9.09
N ARG A 214 -10.15 9.18 9.38
CA ARG A 214 -11.01 10.08 8.61
C ARG A 214 -10.43 11.49 8.61
N VAL A 215 -10.54 12.18 7.48
CA VAL A 215 -10.04 13.55 7.30
C VAL A 215 -11.10 14.42 6.63
N GLY A 216 -11.07 15.71 6.93
CA GLY A 216 -11.81 16.75 6.19
C GLY A 216 -13.23 17.02 6.68
N ASP A 217 -13.79 16.19 7.57
CA ASP A 217 -15.06 16.46 8.25
C ASP A 217 -14.84 17.16 9.61
N LEU A 218 -15.86 17.88 10.08
CA LEU A 218 -15.83 18.53 11.40
C LEU A 218 -15.56 17.50 12.52
N MET A 219 -16.11 16.29 12.38
CA MET A 219 -15.89 15.22 13.35
C MET A 219 -14.44 14.75 13.41
N SER A 220 -13.69 14.66 12.31
CA SER A 220 -12.26 14.32 12.39
C SER A 220 -11.43 15.39 13.10
N LEU A 221 -11.77 16.67 12.96
CA LEU A 221 -11.11 17.76 13.71
C LEU A 221 -11.36 17.65 15.22
N VAL A 222 -12.60 17.38 15.61
CA VAL A 222 -12.97 17.12 17.00
C VAL A 222 -12.25 15.89 17.54
N GLN A 223 -12.27 14.78 16.79
CA GLN A 223 -11.60 13.54 17.16
C GLN A 223 -10.09 13.73 17.32
N GLU A 224 -9.44 14.47 16.41
CA GLU A 224 -8.01 14.75 16.49
C GLU A 224 -7.66 15.59 17.73
N SER A 225 -8.46 16.62 18.01
CA SER A 225 -8.27 17.50 19.17
C SER A 225 -8.48 16.73 20.48
N ALA A 226 -9.59 16.00 20.59
CA ALA A 226 -9.92 15.20 21.76
C ALA A 226 -8.87 14.10 22.03
N ARG A 227 -8.39 13.44 20.97
CA ARG A 227 -7.32 12.43 21.07
C ARG A 227 -6.04 13.02 21.65
N ARG A 228 -5.62 14.20 21.17
CA ARG A 228 -4.38 14.85 21.61
C ARG A 228 -4.44 15.40 23.03
N VAL A 229 -5.60 15.95 23.43
CA VAL A 229 -5.77 16.59 24.74
C VAL A 229 -6.09 15.58 25.84
N PHE A 230 -6.92 14.57 25.55
CA PHE A 230 -7.43 13.64 26.55
C PHE A 230 -6.84 12.24 26.42
N VAL A 231 -6.92 11.63 25.23
CA VAL A 231 -6.61 10.20 25.06
C VAL A 231 -5.11 9.91 25.15
N GLU A 232 -4.28 10.66 24.42
CA GLU A 232 -2.83 10.43 24.39
C GLU A 232 -2.16 10.68 25.76
N PRO A 233 -2.45 11.77 26.49
CA PRO A 233 -1.91 11.97 27.84
C PRO A 233 -2.38 10.91 28.84
N TRP A 234 -3.66 10.52 28.77
CA TRP A 234 -4.20 9.44 29.59
C TRP A 234 -3.47 8.12 29.29
N TYR A 235 -3.42 7.71 28.03
CA TYR A 235 -2.76 6.48 27.59
C TYR A 235 -1.26 6.44 27.96
N ALA A 236 -0.56 7.56 27.82
CA ALA A 236 0.85 7.68 28.23
C ALA A 236 1.05 7.51 29.74
N ARG A 237 0.12 7.98 30.59
CA ARG A 237 0.18 7.80 32.05
C ARG A 237 0.01 6.34 32.45
N PHE A 238 -0.90 5.60 31.80
CA PHE A 238 -1.14 4.19 32.09
C PHE A 238 -0.03 3.28 31.55
N THR A 239 0.49 3.55 30.36
CA THR A 239 1.55 2.73 29.76
C THR A 239 2.93 2.97 30.36
N LYS A 240 3.22 4.17 30.90
CA LYS A 240 4.48 4.44 31.63
C LYS A 240 4.60 3.67 32.95
N ARG A 241 3.50 3.23 33.57
CA ARG A 241 3.55 2.32 34.74
C ARG A 241 3.97 0.89 34.38
N ALA A 242 4.02 0.54 33.09
CA ALA A 242 4.39 -0.79 32.59
C ALA A 242 5.76 -0.83 31.87
N ALA A 243 6.50 0.29 31.82
CA ALA A 243 7.88 0.27 31.34
C ALA A 243 8.79 -0.23 32.48
N PRO A 244 9.66 -1.24 32.26
CA PRO A 244 10.69 -1.54 33.25
C PRO A 244 11.53 -0.26 33.45
N PRO A 245 11.89 0.08 34.69
CA PRO A 245 12.73 1.24 34.94
C PRO A 245 14.02 1.10 34.11
N PRO A 246 14.57 2.21 33.60
CA PRO A 246 15.86 2.16 32.91
C PRO A 246 16.86 1.52 33.87
N VAL A 247 17.56 0.48 33.41
CA VAL A 247 18.71 -0.08 34.12
C VAL A 247 19.78 1.00 34.11
N SER A 248 19.78 1.83 35.14
CA SER A 248 20.85 2.75 35.45
C SER A 248 22.09 1.89 35.73
N ARG A 249 23.02 1.81 34.77
CA ARG A 249 24.41 1.50 35.11
C ARG A 249 24.91 2.70 35.93
N GLY A 250 24.85 2.56 37.25
CA GLY A 250 25.39 3.52 38.20
C GLY A 250 26.13 2.77 39.29
N LEU A 251 27.45 2.96 39.32
CA LEU A 251 28.26 2.79 40.52
C LEU A 251 27.58 3.50 41.71
N GLY A 252 27.73 2.91 42.90
CA GLY A 252 27.56 3.61 44.17
C GLY A 252 26.42 3.07 45.03
N GLU A 253 26.81 2.33 46.05
CA GLU A 253 25.97 1.90 47.16
C GLU A 253 25.37 3.10 47.92
N ALA A 254 24.10 2.97 48.32
CA ALA A 254 23.49 3.80 49.37
C ALA A 254 22.34 3.02 50.03
N PRO A 255 22.02 3.31 51.30
CA PRO A 255 21.93 2.29 52.34
C PRO A 255 20.56 1.62 52.49
N ARG A 256 20.63 0.39 53.03
CA ARG A 256 19.49 -0.39 53.50
C ARG A 256 18.79 0.36 54.64
N ASN A 257 17.47 0.54 54.50
CA ASN A 257 16.44 0.45 55.55
C ASN A 257 15.29 1.42 55.27
N LEU A 258 14.33 1.01 54.43
CA LEU A 258 12.94 1.45 54.58
C LEU A 258 12.01 0.26 54.32
N ARG A 259 11.49 -0.26 55.42
CA ARG A 259 10.55 -1.37 55.55
C ARG A 259 9.28 -1.09 54.74
N LYS A 260 9.17 -1.64 53.52
CA LYS A 260 7.90 -1.66 52.77
C LYS A 260 7.02 -2.79 53.32
N ARG A 261 5.89 -2.41 53.91
CA ARG A 261 4.78 -3.32 54.18
C ARG A 261 4.34 -3.95 52.86
N GLY A 262 4.25 -5.27 52.87
CA GLY A 262 3.85 -6.07 51.73
C GLY A 262 2.43 -5.74 51.28
N THR A 263 2.27 -5.58 49.97
CA THR A 263 1.10 -6.10 49.28
C THR A 263 1.66 -7.08 48.26
N GLN A 264 1.47 -8.37 48.52
CA GLN A 264 1.65 -9.40 47.52
C GLN A 264 0.61 -9.14 46.42
N LEU A 265 1.04 -8.57 45.31
CA LEU A 265 0.34 -8.74 44.06
C LEU A 265 1.32 -9.40 43.12
N SER A 266 1.08 -10.70 42.94
CA SER A 266 1.82 -11.63 42.09
C SER A 266 2.31 -10.98 40.81
N SER A 267 3.62 -11.09 40.60
CA SER A 267 4.29 -10.88 39.33
C SER A 267 3.64 -11.74 38.24
N MET A 268 2.71 -11.16 37.49
CA MET A 268 2.25 -11.75 36.24
C MET A 268 3.35 -11.53 35.19
N SER A 269 3.89 -12.64 34.73
CA SER A 269 4.83 -12.79 33.63
C SER A 269 4.45 -11.98 32.39
N HIS A 270 5.45 -11.31 31.83
CA HIS A 270 5.38 -10.38 30.69
C HIS A 270 4.96 -11.02 29.35
N ASP A 271 4.76 -12.34 29.28
CA ASP A 271 4.33 -13.07 28.08
C ASP A 271 2.84 -13.40 28.05
N SER A 272 2.06 -12.86 28.99
CA SER A 272 0.62 -13.13 29.12
C SER A 272 -0.29 -11.91 28.94
N ILE A 273 0.21 -10.80 28.38
CA ILE A 273 -0.68 -9.95 27.57
C ILE A 273 -0.94 -10.73 26.28
N LYS A 274 -1.72 -11.80 26.43
CA LYS A 274 -2.54 -12.32 25.34
C LYS A 274 -3.14 -11.09 24.68
N GLU A 275 -3.19 -11.12 23.35
CA GLU A 275 -4.13 -10.35 22.55
C GLU A 275 -5.55 -10.66 23.04
N HIS A 276 -5.87 -10.19 24.25
CA HIS A 276 -7.19 -10.19 24.81
C HIS A 276 -7.97 -9.26 23.90
N ARG A 277 -8.63 -9.88 22.91
CA ARG A 277 -10.09 -9.94 22.86
C ARG A 277 -10.73 -8.59 23.23
N TRP A 278 -10.19 -7.50 22.68
CA TRP A 278 -10.99 -6.35 22.35
C TRP A 278 -11.72 -6.77 21.08
N THR A 279 -13.02 -6.99 21.19
CA THR A 279 -13.93 -7.04 20.05
C THR A 279 -13.74 -5.74 19.25
N MET A 280 -12.88 -5.86 18.24
CA MET A 280 -13.01 -5.38 16.88
C MET A 280 -13.97 -4.22 16.67
N GLU A 281 -13.50 -2.99 16.86
CA GLU A 281 -13.93 -1.83 16.07
C GLU A 281 -13.03 -0.62 16.39
N CYS A 282 -12.81 0.26 15.42
CA CYS A 282 -12.13 1.53 15.64
C CYS A 282 -13.12 2.56 16.19
N PRO A 283 -12.99 3.04 17.44
CA PRO A 283 -13.91 4.01 18.03
C PRO A 283 -13.74 5.44 17.48
N GLY A 284 -12.81 5.67 16.53
CA GLY A 284 -12.46 7.00 16.06
C GLY A 284 -11.41 7.71 16.94
N PHE A 285 -11.28 7.38 18.22
CA PHE A 285 -10.37 8.05 19.16
C PHE A 285 -9.09 7.25 19.48
N CYS A 286 -8.67 6.32 18.62
CA CYS A 286 -7.53 5.45 18.88
C CYS A 286 -6.25 6.24 19.23
N PRO A 287 -5.48 5.86 20.27
CA PRO A 287 -4.23 6.50 20.59
C PRO A 287 -3.19 6.24 19.50
N ARG A 288 -2.38 7.25 19.17
CA ARG A 288 -1.25 7.09 18.25
C ARG A 288 -0.09 6.45 19.01
N THR A 289 0.26 5.22 18.65
CA THR A 289 1.42 4.53 19.22
C THR A 289 2.65 4.72 18.34
N PRO A 290 3.83 5.02 18.90
CA PRO A 290 5.07 5.04 18.12
C PRO A 290 5.28 3.70 17.39
N SER A 291 5.50 3.76 16.08
CA SER A 291 5.67 2.59 15.22
C SER A 291 7.13 2.14 15.08
N ALA A 292 8.06 2.69 15.87
CA ALA A 292 9.48 2.43 15.71
C ALA A 292 9.79 0.92 15.74
N GLY A 293 10.28 0.39 14.62
CA GLY A 293 10.63 -1.03 14.44
C GLY A 293 9.45 -1.99 14.22
N LYS A 294 8.21 -1.50 14.11
CA LYS A 294 7.01 -2.32 13.85
C LYS A 294 6.63 -2.27 12.36
N SER A 295 5.99 -3.34 11.88
CA SER A 295 5.39 -3.35 10.55
C SER A 295 4.21 -2.39 10.46
N GLN A 296 3.98 -1.86 9.26
CA GLN A 296 2.89 -0.93 8.97
C GLN A 296 2.20 -1.30 7.67
N VAL A 297 0.87 -1.40 7.70
CA VAL A 297 0.03 -1.51 6.50
C VAL A 297 -0.83 -0.27 6.39
N ILE A 298 -0.84 0.31 5.20
CA ILE A 298 -1.65 1.46 4.80
C ILE A 298 -2.41 1.06 3.54
N CYS A 299 -3.71 1.29 3.53
CA CYS A 299 -4.57 0.99 2.39
C CYS A 299 -5.45 2.21 2.10
N PHE A 300 -5.46 2.61 0.83
CA PHE A 300 -6.39 3.58 0.30
C PHE A 300 -7.38 2.86 -0.60
N SER A 301 -8.68 3.06 -0.37
CA SER A 301 -9.75 2.39 -1.12
C SER A 301 -10.77 3.38 -1.62
N ALA A 302 -11.29 3.15 -2.83
CA ALA A 302 -12.41 3.91 -3.39
C ALA A 302 -13.71 3.37 -2.77
N CYS A 303 -14.27 4.04 -1.74
CA CYS A 303 -15.55 3.58 -1.20
C CYS A 303 -16.70 3.97 -2.14
N LYS A 304 -17.50 2.97 -2.52
CA LYS A 304 -18.76 3.08 -3.23
C LYS A 304 -19.77 2.17 -2.54
N ASP A 305 -20.95 2.71 -2.30
CA ASP A 305 -22.11 1.98 -1.84
C ASP A 305 -22.99 1.69 -3.08
N GLU A 306 -23.35 0.41 -3.27
CA GLU A 306 -24.12 -0.22 -4.35
C GLU A 306 -23.48 -0.35 -5.76
N GLN A 307 -22.99 -1.58 -6.05
CA GLN A 307 -22.96 -2.36 -7.31
C GLN A 307 -22.57 -1.77 -8.68
N ALA A 308 -22.47 -0.46 -8.93
CA ALA A 308 -22.12 0.06 -10.27
C ALA A 308 -20.68 0.60 -10.34
N THR A 309 -19.84 0.00 -11.18
CA THR A 309 -18.48 0.48 -11.48
C THR A 309 -18.50 1.76 -12.30
N LEU A 310 -17.89 2.83 -11.77
CA LEU A 310 -17.85 4.13 -12.43
C LEU A 310 -16.64 4.18 -13.35
N GLU A 311 -16.87 4.10 -14.64
CA GLU A 311 -15.83 4.45 -15.61
C GLU A 311 -16.44 5.41 -16.63
N SER A 312 -15.91 6.62 -16.67
CA SER A 312 -16.13 7.53 -17.79
C SER A 312 -15.02 7.34 -18.80
N ASP A 313 -15.36 7.32 -20.08
CA ASP A 313 -14.39 7.26 -21.20
C ASP A 313 -13.42 8.48 -21.22
N GLY A 314 -13.63 9.49 -20.36
CA GLY A 314 -12.92 10.77 -20.31
C GLY A 314 -11.78 10.90 -19.30
N GLY A 315 -11.31 9.82 -18.66
CA GLY A 315 -10.11 9.84 -17.83
C GLY A 315 -10.29 10.46 -16.44
N GLY A 316 -10.28 9.61 -15.43
CA GLY A 316 -10.26 10.01 -14.03
C GLY A 316 -10.59 8.80 -13.18
N THR A 317 -9.61 8.29 -12.45
CA THR A 317 -9.78 7.23 -11.45
C THR A 317 -9.18 7.72 -10.14
N MET A 318 -9.52 7.07 -9.03
CA MET A 318 -8.88 7.39 -7.75
C MET A 318 -7.36 7.20 -7.87
N ILE A 319 -6.94 6.11 -8.53
CA ILE A 319 -5.54 5.79 -8.78
C ILE A 319 -4.85 6.91 -9.58
N ASN A 320 -5.43 7.34 -10.70
CA ASN A 320 -4.79 8.36 -11.54
C ASN A 320 -4.58 9.68 -10.77
N ALA A 321 -5.56 10.12 -9.98
CA ALA A 321 -5.40 11.32 -9.16
C ALA A 321 -4.27 11.20 -8.12
N ILE A 322 -4.15 10.04 -7.47
CA ILE A 322 -3.04 9.74 -6.55
C ILE A 322 -1.70 9.69 -7.31
N VAL A 323 -1.66 9.08 -8.49
CA VAL A 323 -0.46 9.05 -9.36
C VAL A 323 0.00 10.47 -9.70
N GLN A 324 -0.92 11.35 -10.10
CA GLN A 324 -0.60 12.75 -10.41
C GLN A 324 -0.07 13.51 -9.20
N LEU A 325 -0.62 13.25 -8.01
CA LEU A 325 -0.09 13.80 -6.76
C LEU A 325 1.34 13.30 -6.51
N LEU A 326 1.59 12.00 -6.64
CA LEU A 326 2.89 11.39 -6.36
C LEU A 326 3.98 11.80 -7.35
N LYS A 327 3.62 12.06 -8.62
CA LYS A 327 4.51 12.66 -9.62
C LYS A 327 4.97 14.07 -9.21
N LYS A 328 4.08 14.88 -8.63
CA LYS A 328 4.39 16.24 -8.18
C LYS A 328 5.10 16.27 -6.82
N ASN A 329 4.67 15.42 -5.90
CA ASN A 329 5.19 15.31 -4.54
C ASN A 329 5.32 13.84 -4.16
N GLN A 330 6.55 13.34 -4.14
CA GLN A 330 6.85 11.93 -3.83
C GLN A 330 6.69 11.57 -2.35
N ARG A 331 6.54 12.57 -1.45
CA ARG A 331 6.30 12.37 -0.02
C ARG A 331 5.13 13.25 0.45
N PRO A 332 3.91 13.04 -0.08
CA PRO A 332 2.74 13.80 0.34
C PRO A 332 2.32 13.39 1.76
N SER A 333 1.49 14.18 2.43
CA SER A 333 0.86 13.69 3.66
C SER A 333 -0.25 12.69 3.36
N TYR A 334 -0.58 11.80 4.29
CA TYR A 334 -1.72 10.87 4.09
C TYR A 334 -3.03 11.62 3.83
N ARG A 335 -3.19 12.80 4.46
CA ARG A 335 -4.32 13.70 4.24
C ARG A 335 -4.36 14.21 2.79
N ASP A 336 -3.22 14.60 2.22
CA ASP A 336 -3.16 15.09 0.84
C ASP A 336 -3.52 13.98 -0.15
N VAL A 337 -3.10 12.74 0.11
CA VAL A 337 -3.46 11.58 -0.72
C VAL A 337 -4.98 11.35 -0.70
N ILE A 338 -5.62 11.41 0.46
CA ILE A 338 -7.09 11.30 0.54
C ILE A 338 -7.80 12.45 -0.17
N PHE A 339 -7.28 13.68 -0.07
CA PHE A 339 -7.86 14.80 -0.80
C PHE A 339 -7.68 14.68 -2.32
N ALA A 340 -6.53 14.23 -2.80
CA ALA A 340 -6.33 13.96 -4.21
C ALA A 340 -7.24 12.81 -4.71
N ALA A 341 -7.36 11.74 -3.92
CA ALA A 341 -8.29 10.65 -4.20
C ALA A 341 -9.73 11.15 -4.34
N ARG A 342 -10.19 11.99 -3.39
CA ARG A 342 -11.51 12.62 -3.44
C ARG A 342 -11.67 13.46 -4.70
N GLU A 343 -10.75 14.38 -4.96
CA GLU A 343 -10.78 15.23 -6.16
C GLU A 343 -10.86 14.40 -7.46
N GLY A 344 -10.10 13.31 -7.53
CA GLY A 344 -10.16 12.33 -8.61
C GLY A 344 -11.56 11.79 -8.82
N THR A 345 -12.16 11.23 -7.77
CA THR A 345 -13.52 10.68 -7.80
C THR A 345 -14.60 11.73 -8.13
N PHE A 346 -14.43 12.98 -7.68
CA PHE A 346 -15.36 14.07 -7.98
C PHE A 346 -15.38 14.44 -9.47
N LYS A 347 -14.21 14.47 -10.13
CA LYS A 347 -14.13 14.76 -11.58
C LYS A 347 -14.89 13.75 -12.42
N VAL A 348 -14.83 12.47 -12.05
CA VAL A 348 -15.59 11.40 -12.73
C VAL A 348 -17.10 11.63 -12.58
N LYS A 349 -17.53 11.98 -11.36
CA LYS A 349 -18.94 12.28 -11.08
C LYS A 349 -19.45 13.47 -11.89
N GLU A 350 -18.65 14.53 -12.05
CA GLU A 350 -19.01 15.67 -12.89
C GLU A 350 -19.11 15.31 -14.36
N ASN A 351 -18.18 14.52 -14.89
CA ASN A 351 -18.22 14.07 -16.29
C ASN A 351 -19.50 13.26 -16.56
N ILE A 352 -19.87 12.38 -15.64
CA ILE A 352 -21.09 11.57 -15.76
C ILE A 352 -22.36 12.41 -15.69
N LYS A 353 -22.40 13.44 -14.82
CA LYS A 353 -23.51 14.40 -14.81
C LYS A 353 -23.62 15.15 -16.14
N LYS A 354 -22.49 15.58 -16.72
CA LYS A 354 -22.49 16.23 -18.04
C LYS A 354 -23.01 15.29 -19.15
N ASP A 355 -22.60 14.02 -19.14
CA ASP A 355 -23.08 13.02 -20.11
C ASP A 355 -24.60 12.77 -19.97
N LEU A 356 -25.10 12.72 -18.73
CA LEU A 356 -26.53 12.67 -18.44
C LEU A 356 -27.27 13.90 -18.98
N ASP A 357 -26.75 15.11 -18.76
CA ASP A 357 -27.36 16.35 -19.23
C ASP A 357 -27.37 16.45 -20.77
N ILE A 358 -26.31 15.99 -21.44
CA ILE A 358 -26.25 15.89 -22.90
C ILE A 358 -27.29 14.88 -23.43
N SER A 359 -27.46 13.75 -22.74
CA SER A 359 -28.47 12.74 -23.11
C SER A 359 -29.90 13.27 -22.94
N SER A 360 -30.16 14.04 -21.87
CA SER A 360 -31.48 14.61 -21.57
C SER A 360 -31.86 15.71 -22.56
N THR A 361 -30.91 16.58 -22.95
CA THR A 361 -31.12 17.59 -23.98
C THR A 361 -31.39 16.96 -25.33
N LYS A 362 -30.65 15.93 -25.77
CA LYS A 362 -30.95 15.18 -27.01
C LYS A 362 -32.36 14.58 -27.02
N LYS A 363 -32.88 14.11 -25.88
CA LYS A 363 -34.27 13.64 -25.75
C LYS A 363 -35.29 14.78 -25.83
N SER A 364 -34.98 15.96 -25.29
CA SER A 364 -35.83 17.15 -25.42
C SER A 364 -36.04 17.54 -26.88
N TRP A 365 -34.97 17.49 -27.70
CA TRP A 365 -35.08 17.67 -29.16
C TRP A 365 -35.93 16.60 -29.85
N ARG A 366 -35.88 15.34 -29.38
CA ARG A 366 -36.72 14.25 -29.90
C ARG A 366 -38.20 14.34 -29.50
N LYS A 367 -38.55 15.06 -28.43
CA LYS A 367 -39.95 15.32 -28.03
C LYS A 367 -40.70 16.26 -28.97
N PHE A 368 -40.00 16.98 -29.84
CA PHE A 368 -40.62 17.74 -30.95
C PHE A 368 -41.09 16.83 -32.10
N ILE A 369 -40.93 15.50 -31.98
CA ILE A 369 -41.49 14.48 -32.86
C ILE A 369 -42.61 13.74 -32.08
N PRO A 370 -43.88 13.72 -32.53
CA PRO A 370 -45.04 13.50 -31.65
C PRO A 370 -45.22 12.10 -31.03
N PHE A 371 -44.32 11.12 -31.26
CA PHE A 371 -44.63 9.70 -31.02
C PHE A 371 -43.70 8.94 -30.07
N TYR A 372 -42.79 9.60 -29.32
CA TYR A 372 -41.87 8.89 -28.42
C TYR A 372 -41.86 9.45 -27.00
N LYS A 373 -42.65 8.82 -26.10
CA LYS A 373 -42.32 8.80 -24.67
C LYS A 373 -41.25 7.72 -24.45
N SER A 374 -39.97 8.10 -24.51
CA SER A 374 -38.87 7.17 -24.26
C SER A 374 -38.76 6.86 -22.76
N CYS A 375 -38.95 5.61 -22.37
CA CYS A 375 -38.46 5.10 -21.09
C CYS A 375 -36.92 5.24 -21.03
N PRO A 376 -36.31 5.41 -19.84
CA PRO A 376 -34.86 5.33 -19.69
C PRO A 376 -34.35 3.96 -20.17
N THR A 377 -33.27 3.94 -20.94
CA THR A 377 -32.59 2.69 -21.25
C THR A 377 -31.86 2.18 -20.00
N PRO A 378 -31.59 0.87 -19.86
CA PRO A 378 -30.81 0.33 -18.73
C PRO A 378 -29.46 1.02 -18.54
N LYS A 379 -28.84 1.48 -19.64
CA LYS A 379 -27.61 2.27 -19.60
C LYS A 379 -27.80 3.64 -18.92
N GLU A 380 -28.92 4.31 -19.17
CA GLU A 380 -29.24 5.61 -18.56
C GLU A 380 -29.66 5.47 -17.10
N GLU A 381 -30.37 4.41 -16.74
CA GLU A 381 -30.69 4.08 -15.35
C GLU A 381 -29.41 3.81 -14.54
N ASN A 382 -28.48 3.02 -15.09
CA ASN A 382 -27.15 2.82 -14.50
C ASN A 382 -26.39 4.14 -14.34
N LEU A 383 -26.40 5.01 -15.35
CA LEU A 383 -25.74 6.32 -15.29
C LEU A 383 -26.38 7.25 -14.23
N GLN A 384 -27.71 7.21 -14.08
CA GLN A 384 -28.42 7.97 -13.04
C GLN A 384 -28.11 7.45 -11.64
N ASN A 385 -28.03 6.13 -11.45
CA ASN A 385 -27.63 5.52 -10.18
C ASN A 385 -26.18 5.89 -9.84
N MET A 386 -25.28 5.81 -10.83
CA MET A 386 -23.89 6.26 -10.70
C MET A 386 -23.75 7.74 -10.30
N ALA A 387 -24.60 8.63 -10.83
CA ALA A 387 -24.58 10.05 -10.50
C ALA A 387 -25.06 10.36 -9.07
N ARG A 388 -25.87 9.46 -8.48
CA ARG A 388 -26.39 9.57 -7.10
C ARG A 388 -25.44 9.01 -6.05
N MET A 389 -24.52 8.10 -6.43
CA MET A 389 -23.55 7.50 -5.51
C MET A 389 -22.70 8.56 -4.79
N GLU A 390 -22.53 8.35 -3.49
CA GLU A 390 -21.59 9.09 -2.65
C GLU A 390 -20.23 8.37 -2.70
N PHE A 391 -19.17 9.13 -3.00
CA PHE A 391 -17.82 8.61 -3.12
C PHE A 391 -16.99 9.22 -2.03
N ASP A 392 -16.60 8.42 -1.04
CA ASP A 392 -15.67 8.87 0.00
C ASP A 392 -14.51 7.89 0.10
N PRO A 393 -13.39 8.15 -0.59
CA PRO A 393 -12.16 7.39 -0.44
C PRO A 393 -11.79 7.18 1.02
N GLN A 394 -11.47 5.95 1.38
CA GLN A 394 -11.16 5.55 2.75
C GLN A 394 -9.66 5.30 2.96
N LEU A 395 -9.19 5.63 4.15
CA LEU A 395 -7.83 5.33 4.62
C LEU A 395 -7.90 4.32 5.77
N SER A 396 -7.50 3.10 5.50
CA SER A 396 -7.44 2.03 6.51
C SER A 396 -5.99 1.68 6.84
N THR A 397 -5.69 1.47 8.13
CA THR A 397 -4.33 1.15 8.58
C THR A 397 -4.30 0.07 9.65
N LEU A 398 -3.16 -0.64 9.73
CA LEU A 398 -2.93 -1.63 10.79
C LEU A 398 -2.84 -0.98 12.18
N ARG A 399 -2.37 0.27 12.27
CA ARG A 399 -2.21 1.05 13.51
C ARG A 399 -2.67 2.47 13.31
N SER A 400 -3.16 3.11 14.37
CA SER A 400 -3.59 4.51 14.33
C SER A 400 -2.48 5.42 13.80
N LEU A 401 -2.83 6.26 12.83
CA LEU A 401 -1.88 7.10 12.10
C LEU A 401 -2.00 8.58 12.49
N ASN A 402 -0.92 9.34 12.27
CA ASN A 402 -1.02 10.78 12.12
C ASN A 402 -1.23 11.10 10.63
N THR A 403 -2.43 11.52 10.24
CA THR A 403 -2.79 11.79 8.84
C THR A 403 -2.04 12.98 8.25
N LYS A 404 -1.51 13.88 9.10
CA LYS A 404 -0.58 14.96 8.70
C LYS A 404 0.87 14.48 8.54
N GLY A 405 1.15 13.23 8.92
CA GLY A 405 2.43 12.59 8.67
C GLY A 405 2.65 12.35 7.18
N LEU A 406 3.92 12.26 6.78
CA LEU A 406 4.28 12.00 5.40
C LEU A 406 4.11 10.52 5.06
N LEU A 407 3.51 10.25 3.90
CA LEU A 407 3.50 8.95 3.27
C LEU A 407 4.90 8.65 2.74
N ARG A 408 5.38 7.45 3.04
CA ARG A 408 6.62 6.89 2.50
C ARG A 408 6.24 5.69 1.66
N ILE A 409 6.49 5.75 0.35
CA ILE A 409 6.35 4.58 -0.53
C ILE A 409 7.67 3.81 -0.55
N CYS A 410 8.78 4.50 -0.80
CA CYS A 410 10.14 3.97 -0.68
C CYS A 410 11.10 5.07 -0.21
N ASP A 411 12.23 4.69 0.41
CA ASP A 411 13.32 5.63 0.67
C ASP A 411 14.22 5.79 -0.55
N ARG A 412 14.51 7.03 -0.96
CA ARG A 412 15.45 7.30 -2.05
C ARG A 412 16.87 7.13 -1.52
N VAL A 413 17.70 6.40 -2.25
CA VAL A 413 19.15 6.57 -2.14
C VAL A 413 19.46 7.90 -2.79
N SER A 414 19.79 8.91 -1.99
CA SER A 414 20.50 10.06 -2.53
C SER A 414 21.86 9.53 -2.98
N VAL A 415 22.02 9.28 -4.27
CA VAL A 415 23.35 9.19 -4.87
C VAL A 415 23.91 10.60 -4.78
N THR A 416 24.49 10.95 -3.64
CA THR A 416 25.42 12.07 -3.57
C THR A 416 26.62 11.62 -4.37
N THR A 417 26.66 11.97 -5.65
CA THR A 417 27.94 12.03 -6.36
C THR A 417 28.82 12.96 -5.54
N PRO A 418 29.98 12.50 -5.01
CA PRO A 418 30.89 13.41 -4.37
C PRO A 418 31.27 14.49 -5.39
N PRO A 419 31.33 15.76 -4.99
CA PRO A 419 31.77 16.81 -5.90
C PRO A 419 33.15 16.41 -6.43
N VAL A 420 33.27 16.33 -7.75
CA VAL A 420 34.56 16.20 -8.42
C VAL A 420 35.37 17.43 -8.01
N THR A 421 36.27 17.25 -7.04
CA THR A 421 37.27 18.25 -6.70
C THR A 421 38.15 18.39 -7.92
N ARG A 422 37.90 19.47 -8.68
CA ARG A 422 38.72 19.93 -9.79
C ARG A 422 40.06 20.39 -9.22
N ASN A 423 40.99 19.46 -9.04
CA ASN A 423 42.37 19.80 -8.71
C ASN A 423 43.05 20.36 -9.96
N GLN A 424 43.69 21.52 -9.77
CA GLN A 424 44.54 22.20 -10.74
C GLN A 424 45.75 21.31 -11.14
N PRO A 425 46.29 21.50 -12.35
CA PRO A 425 47.36 20.65 -12.87
C PRO A 425 48.71 21.00 -12.25
N THR A 426 49.34 20.00 -11.63
CA THR A 426 50.77 20.01 -11.29
C THR A 426 51.58 19.72 -12.55
N ASN A 427 52.41 20.68 -12.94
CA ASN A 427 53.46 20.54 -13.95
C ASN A 427 54.44 19.41 -13.58
N GLN A 428 54.68 18.47 -14.50
CA GLN A 428 55.99 17.84 -14.78
C GLN A 428 55.92 16.95 -16.04
N PRO A 429 57.06 16.67 -16.70
CA PRO A 429 57.16 16.68 -18.17
C PRO A 429 56.98 15.31 -18.84
N THR A 430 56.57 15.38 -20.10
CA THR A 430 56.46 14.32 -21.10
C THR A 430 57.80 13.60 -21.36
N PRO A 431 57.80 12.27 -21.48
CA PRO A 431 58.76 11.55 -22.30
C PRO A 431 58.13 11.08 -23.62
N THR A 432 58.83 11.48 -24.66
CA THR A 432 58.90 11.07 -26.07
C THR A 432 58.39 9.68 -26.45
N ALA A 433 57.70 9.65 -27.59
CA ALA A 433 57.27 8.47 -28.33
C ALA A 433 58.45 7.62 -28.84
N ARG A 434 58.28 6.30 -28.79
CA ARG A 434 58.99 5.33 -29.65
C ARG A 434 57.98 4.36 -30.26
N GLN A 435 57.84 4.44 -31.58
CA GLN A 435 57.30 3.37 -32.43
C GLN A 435 58.24 2.16 -32.39
N ILE A 436 57.72 0.95 -32.18
CA ILE A 436 58.25 -0.28 -32.80
C ILE A 436 57.08 -1.19 -33.19
N THR A 437 57.27 -1.78 -34.37
CA THR A 437 56.46 -2.60 -35.27
C THR A 437 55.96 -3.93 -34.73
N GLY A 438 54.91 -4.46 -35.39
CA GLY A 438 54.16 -5.64 -34.98
C GLY A 438 54.81 -7.00 -35.26
N HIS A 439 54.15 -8.03 -34.73
CA HIS A 439 54.24 -9.41 -35.16
C HIS A 439 52.87 -10.09 -35.05
N GLN A 440 52.49 -10.75 -36.15
CA GLN A 440 51.34 -11.63 -36.29
C GLN A 440 51.59 -12.95 -35.54
N VAL A 441 50.56 -13.52 -34.92
CA VAL A 441 50.44 -14.98 -34.74
C VAL A 441 49.00 -15.39 -35.06
N LYS A 442 48.87 -16.31 -36.01
CA LYS A 442 47.62 -16.96 -36.46
C LYS A 442 47.47 -18.33 -35.78
N PHE A 443 46.21 -18.63 -35.43
CA PHE A 443 45.45 -19.90 -35.40
C PHE A 443 46.06 -21.22 -34.89
N ASP A 444 45.32 -21.92 -34.02
CA ASP A 444 44.44 -23.03 -34.43
C ASP A 444 43.40 -23.42 -33.33
N PRO A 445 42.21 -23.95 -33.69
CA PRO A 445 41.15 -24.34 -32.75
C PRO A 445 40.90 -25.88 -32.66
N LEU A 446 40.01 -26.27 -31.71
CA LEU A 446 39.23 -27.53 -31.57
C LEU A 446 39.91 -28.71 -30.81
N PRO A 447 39.16 -29.58 -30.07
CA PRO A 447 38.03 -30.35 -30.63
C PRO A 447 36.72 -30.44 -29.81
N THR A 448 35.65 -30.43 -30.59
CA THR A 448 34.33 -30.99 -30.34
C THR A 448 34.40 -32.52 -30.18
N ARG A 449 33.62 -33.07 -29.24
CA ARG A 449 33.30 -34.51 -29.19
C ARG A 449 31.82 -34.69 -29.50
N GLY A 450 31.55 -35.41 -30.60
CA GLY A 450 30.27 -36.02 -30.90
C GLY A 450 30.52 -37.41 -31.49
N ILE A 451 29.96 -38.43 -30.87
CA ILE A 451 29.74 -39.83 -31.33
C ILE A 451 28.62 -40.35 -30.39
N SER A 452 27.58 -41.09 -30.77
CA SER A 452 26.95 -41.42 -32.05
C SER A 452 25.56 -41.97 -31.72
N SER A 453 24.64 -41.83 -32.65
CA SER A 453 23.36 -42.52 -32.73
C SER A 453 23.50 -44.04 -32.87
N GLN A 454 23.13 -44.80 -31.84
CA GLN A 454 22.64 -46.19 -31.91
C GLN A 454 21.86 -46.50 -30.62
N GLU A 455 20.53 -46.32 -30.62
CA GLU A 455 19.55 -47.11 -29.87
C GLU A 455 18.13 -46.56 -30.12
N PHE A 456 17.70 -46.70 -31.37
CA PHE A 456 16.31 -46.62 -31.76
C PHE A 456 15.85 -48.04 -32.06
N ASN A 457 15.32 -48.74 -31.04
CA ASN A 457 14.34 -49.84 -31.14
C ASN A 457 14.31 -50.69 -29.86
N ARG A 458 13.48 -50.30 -28.89
CA ARG A 458 12.63 -51.25 -28.15
C ARG A 458 11.65 -50.53 -27.22
N ARG A 459 10.38 -50.92 -27.36
CA ARG A 459 9.25 -50.74 -26.43
C ARG A 459 8.40 -49.47 -26.58
N GLN A 460 7.71 -49.39 -27.71
CA GLN A 460 6.26 -49.17 -27.69
C GLN A 460 5.56 -50.43 -28.21
N SER A 461 5.06 -51.26 -27.30
CA SER A 461 3.89 -52.10 -27.52
C SER A 461 3.40 -52.56 -26.15
N LEU A 462 2.28 -52.00 -25.70
CA LEU A 462 1.16 -52.76 -25.17
C LEU A 462 0.00 -51.78 -24.98
N ALA A 463 -0.94 -51.91 -25.90
CA ALA A 463 -2.22 -51.24 -25.94
C ALA A 463 -3.09 -51.67 -24.74
N GLY A 464 -4.03 -50.79 -24.40
CA GLY A 464 -4.90 -50.93 -23.25
C GLY A 464 -5.94 -52.05 -23.33
N ARG A 465 -6.71 -52.15 -22.24
CA ARG A 465 -8.13 -52.47 -22.20
C ARG A 465 -8.72 -52.03 -20.85
N PRO A 466 -9.94 -51.50 -20.81
CA PRO A 466 -10.65 -51.13 -19.58
C PRO A 466 -11.46 -52.32 -19.03
N ALA A 467 -11.76 -52.23 -17.73
CA ALA A 467 -12.85 -52.93 -17.05
C ALA A 467 -13.49 -51.96 -16.07
#